data_AF-A0A4Y2GJV2-F1
#
_entry.id   AF-A0A4Y2GJV2-F1
#
_cell.length_a   1.000
_cell.length_b   1.000
_cell.length_c   1.000
_cell.angle_alpha   90.00
_cell.angle_beta   90.00
_cell.angle_gamma   90.00
#
_symmetry.space_group_name_H-M   'P 1'
#
loop_
_entity.id
_entity.type
_entity.pdbx_description
1 polymer ?
#
loop_
_entity_poly.entity_id
_entity_poly.type
_entity_poly.pdbx_seq_one_letter_code
_entity_poly.pdbx_strand_id
1 'polypeptide(L)'
;MFSQFSIFLNDKQIASQSNYSYRAFMESLLFSSKSNQDSLQSSALFFKDTAAEHDNAAGAIANNGFIARKNRCKLSKTVDLIGILHFDLASQPKLLINGVDVKIKLERHKDTLSLMSSADDFKLVIESASLFIRKINVAPSIVLAHEKALERGVIKMPIRRSEVRSFALSNGMQSSTIANAFIGHSDMFDSGACFKCCL
;
A
#
# COMPACT_ATOMS: atom_id res chain seq x y z
N MET A 1 0.67 7.44 -7.23
CA MET A 1 -0.47 7.31 -8.17
C MET A 1 -1.82 7.24 -7.46
N PHE A 2 -2.04 6.34 -6.50
CA PHE A 2 -3.33 6.22 -5.79
C PHE A 2 -3.31 6.95 -4.43
N SER A 3 -4.37 7.69 -4.12
CA SER A 3 -4.55 8.43 -2.86
C SER A 3 -5.14 7.57 -1.75
N GLN A 4 -6.09 6.70 -2.11
CA GLN A 4 -6.81 5.85 -1.17
C GLN A 4 -6.93 4.43 -1.71
N PHE A 5 -6.85 3.48 -0.77
CA PHE A 5 -7.10 2.07 -1.00
C PHE A 5 -8.24 1.61 -0.08
N SER A 6 -9.16 0.80 -0.60
CA SER A 6 -10.18 0.14 0.21
C SER A 6 -10.42 -1.28 -0.29
N ILE A 7 -10.55 -2.21 0.65
CA ILE A 7 -10.85 -3.61 0.39
C ILE A 7 -12.09 -4.06 1.14
N PHE A 8 -12.97 -4.75 0.43
CA PHE A 8 -14.19 -5.33 0.95
C PHE A 8 -14.16 -6.84 0.76
N LEU A 9 -14.54 -7.57 1.80
CA LEU A 9 -14.78 -9.01 1.74
C LEU A 9 -16.25 -9.25 2.03
N ASN A 10 -16.99 -9.89 1.12
CA ASN A 10 -18.43 -10.10 1.23
C ASN A 10 -19.18 -8.79 1.57
N ASP A 11 -18.88 -7.72 0.81
CA ASP A 11 -19.37 -6.35 0.98
C ASP A 11 -19.08 -5.65 2.33
N LYS A 12 -18.38 -6.31 3.26
CA LYS A 12 -17.87 -5.68 4.48
C LYS A 12 -16.50 -5.06 4.23
N GLN A 13 -16.35 -3.77 4.52
CA GLN A 13 -15.06 -3.09 4.44
C GLN A 13 -14.11 -3.62 5.53
N ILE A 14 -12.98 -4.20 5.11
CA ILE A 14 -11.97 -4.77 6.03
C ILE A 14 -10.86 -3.77 6.32
N ALA A 15 -10.44 -3.02 5.30
CA ALA A 15 -9.46 -1.96 5.45
C ALA A 15 -9.78 -0.78 4.54
N SER A 16 -9.56 0.41 5.07
CA SER A 16 -9.57 1.68 4.34
C SER A 16 -8.31 2.43 4.72
N GLN A 17 -7.56 2.88 3.74
CA GLN A 17 -6.29 3.57 3.97
C GLN A 17 -6.29 4.88 3.21
N SER A 18 -6.44 5.98 3.94
CA SER A 18 -6.10 7.32 3.46
C SER A 18 -4.58 7.46 3.33
N ASN A 19 -4.12 8.34 2.44
CA ASN A 19 -2.68 8.58 2.21
C ASN A 19 -1.92 7.32 1.74
N TYR A 20 -2.58 6.46 0.97
CA TYR A 20 -2.02 5.19 0.50
C TYR A 20 -0.71 5.38 -0.31
N SER A 21 -0.61 6.46 -1.08
CA SER A 21 0.62 6.81 -1.82
C SER A 21 1.85 6.88 -0.93
N TYR A 22 1.74 7.53 0.23
CA TYR A 22 2.82 7.67 1.20
C TYR A 22 3.14 6.34 1.86
N ARG A 23 2.11 5.57 2.22
CA ARG A 23 2.29 4.23 2.79
C ARG A 23 3.08 3.33 1.83
N ALA A 24 2.61 3.21 0.58
CA ALA A 24 3.25 2.36 -0.43
C ALA A 24 4.70 2.80 -0.72
N PHE A 25 4.95 4.12 -0.72
CA PHE A 25 6.30 4.66 -0.86
C PHE A 25 7.20 4.29 0.32
N MET A 26 6.75 4.50 1.56
CA MET A 26 7.51 4.18 2.77
C MET A 26 7.76 2.68 2.92
N GLU A 27 6.76 1.84 2.60
CA GLU A 27 6.92 0.39 2.56
C GLU A 27 7.97 -0.04 1.53
N SER A 28 7.95 0.55 0.35
CA SER A 28 8.92 0.25 -0.70
C SER A 28 10.34 0.69 -0.33
N LEU A 29 10.47 1.86 0.31
CA LEU A 29 11.76 2.45 0.65
C LEU A 29 12.41 1.79 1.88
N LEU A 30 11.64 1.54 2.94
CA LEU A 30 12.16 1.16 4.26
C LEU A 30 12.07 -0.34 4.54
N PHE A 31 11.04 -1.01 4.02
CA PHE A 31 10.74 -2.41 4.35
C PHE A 31 11.08 -3.39 3.22
N SER A 32 11.75 -2.91 2.17
CA SER A 32 12.24 -3.72 1.06
C SER A 32 13.75 -3.83 1.07
N SER A 33 14.28 -5.01 0.71
CA SER A 33 15.72 -5.18 0.50
C SER A 33 16.17 -4.42 -0.75
N LYS A 34 17.46 -4.07 -0.79
CA LYS A 34 18.04 -3.43 -1.97
C LYS A 34 17.88 -4.28 -3.25
N SER A 35 18.01 -5.60 -3.12
CA SER A 35 17.78 -6.53 -4.23
C SER A 35 16.34 -6.49 -4.76
N ASN A 36 15.34 -6.36 -3.90
CA ASN A 36 13.93 -6.25 -4.30
C ASN A 36 13.62 -4.88 -4.90
N GLN A 37 14.27 -3.81 -4.38
CA GLN A 37 14.18 -2.47 -4.97
C GLN A 37 14.68 -2.48 -6.43
N ASP A 38 15.82 -3.10 -6.68
CA ASP A 38 16.45 -3.10 -8.01
C ASP A 38 15.74 -4.02 -9.01
N SER A 39 15.05 -5.06 -8.53
CA SER A 39 14.34 -6.04 -9.37
C SER A 39 12.83 -5.82 -9.45
N LEU A 40 12.07 -6.23 -8.43
CA LEU A 40 10.62 -6.19 -8.44
C LEU A 40 10.08 -4.76 -8.48
N GLN A 41 10.62 -3.86 -7.67
CA GLN A 41 10.06 -2.51 -7.53
C GLN A 41 10.45 -1.59 -8.69
N SER A 42 11.59 -1.83 -9.33
CA SER A 42 11.94 -1.13 -10.59
C SER A 42 10.94 -1.42 -11.70
N SER A 43 10.29 -2.59 -11.68
CA SER A 43 9.17 -2.94 -12.58
C SER A 43 7.87 -2.17 -12.27
N ALA A 44 7.75 -1.63 -11.06
CA ALA A 44 6.69 -0.72 -10.63
C ALA A 44 7.10 0.77 -10.73
N LEU A 45 8.17 1.07 -11.49
CA LEU A 45 8.75 2.40 -11.67
C LEU A 45 9.37 3.02 -10.39
N PHE A 46 9.63 2.21 -9.36
CA PHE A 46 10.32 2.69 -8.17
C PHE A 46 11.84 2.67 -8.38
N PHE A 47 12.46 3.85 -8.30
CA PHE A 47 13.90 4.02 -8.30
C PHE A 47 14.27 4.87 -7.11
N LYS A 48 15.24 4.43 -6.30
CA LYS A 48 15.65 5.18 -5.13
C LYS A 48 16.33 6.48 -5.55
N ASP A 49 15.88 7.58 -4.95
CA ASP A 49 16.43 8.90 -5.22
C ASP A 49 17.82 9.07 -4.58
N THR A 50 18.63 9.95 -5.16
CA THR A 50 19.96 10.29 -4.61
C THR A 50 19.77 11.10 -3.32
N ALA A 51 20.48 10.70 -2.24
CA ALA A 51 20.41 11.40 -0.96
C ALA A 51 20.83 12.87 -1.10
N ALA A 52 20.13 13.78 -0.41
CA ALA A 52 20.27 15.24 -0.47
C ALA A 52 19.89 15.92 -1.80
N GLU A 53 19.59 15.16 -2.86
CA GLU A 53 19.40 15.70 -4.22
C GLU A 53 17.99 15.47 -4.75
N HIS A 54 17.03 15.17 -3.87
CA HIS A 54 15.66 14.77 -4.24
C HIS A 54 14.92 15.80 -5.10
N ASP A 55 15.16 17.09 -4.88
CA ASP A 55 14.56 18.20 -5.64
C ASP A 55 15.36 18.60 -6.90
N ASN A 56 16.56 18.04 -7.09
CA ASN A 56 17.44 18.41 -8.18
C ASN A 56 17.15 17.61 -9.46
N ALA A 57 16.35 18.20 -10.34
CA ALA A 57 15.87 17.58 -11.57
C ALA A 57 16.86 17.61 -12.75
N ALA A 58 17.93 18.41 -12.68
CA ALA A 58 18.94 18.55 -13.74
C ALA A 58 20.28 19.04 -13.19
N GLY A 59 21.38 18.74 -13.89
CA GLY A 59 22.74 19.19 -13.54
C GLY A 59 23.71 18.05 -13.21
N ALA A 60 24.92 18.41 -12.76
CA ALA A 60 25.98 17.45 -12.40
C ALA A 60 25.65 16.65 -11.12
N ILE A 61 24.75 17.16 -10.28
CA ILE A 61 24.31 16.56 -9.03
C ILE A 61 22.79 16.28 -9.11
N ALA A 62 22.38 15.53 -10.14
CA ALA A 62 20.97 15.27 -10.38
C ALA A 62 20.47 14.00 -9.66
N ASN A 63 19.17 13.97 -9.37
CA ASN A 63 18.49 12.81 -8.83
C ASN A 63 18.48 11.65 -9.86
N ASN A 64 19.32 10.64 -9.62
CA ASN A 64 19.44 9.49 -10.51
C ASN A 64 18.13 8.70 -10.61
N GLY A 65 17.37 8.61 -9.51
CA GLY A 65 16.07 7.94 -9.48
C GLY A 65 15.07 8.66 -10.37
N PHE A 66 14.99 9.99 -10.27
CA PHE A 66 14.14 10.82 -11.13
C PHE A 66 14.54 10.69 -12.61
N ILE A 67 15.83 10.74 -12.94
CA ILE A 67 16.32 10.59 -14.31
C ILE A 67 15.91 9.24 -14.89
N ALA A 68 16.05 8.15 -14.14
CA ALA A 68 15.65 6.82 -14.58
C ALA A 68 14.14 6.75 -14.91
N ARG A 69 13.29 7.30 -14.03
CA ARG A 69 11.83 7.38 -14.25
C ARG A 69 11.50 8.23 -15.47
N LYS A 70 12.08 9.43 -15.58
CA LYS A 70 11.90 10.34 -16.71
C LYS A 70 12.29 9.70 -18.03
N ASN A 71 13.41 8.99 -18.07
CA ASN A 71 13.89 8.30 -19.26
C ASN A 71 12.96 7.18 -19.71
N ARG A 72 12.25 6.53 -18.78
CA ARG A 72 11.28 5.47 -19.08
C ARG A 72 10.01 6.02 -19.73
N CYS A 73 9.58 7.22 -19.31
CA CYS A 73 8.34 7.88 -19.75
C CYS A 73 8.55 9.02 -20.76
N LYS A 74 9.78 9.24 -21.25
CA LYS A 74 10.09 10.31 -22.20
C LYS A 74 9.26 10.18 -23.48
N LEU A 75 8.97 11.33 -24.11
CA LEU A 75 8.21 11.41 -25.36
C LEU A 75 6.79 10.81 -25.26
N SER A 76 6.19 10.88 -24.07
CA SER A 76 4.84 10.37 -23.79
C SER A 76 4.68 8.87 -24.12
N LYS A 77 5.76 8.10 -23.97
CA LYS A 77 5.72 6.66 -24.19
C LYS A 77 4.88 5.97 -23.10
N THR A 78 3.94 5.13 -23.51
CA THR A 78 3.22 4.24 -22.60
C THR A 78 4.18 3.25 -21.95
N VAL A 79 4.05 3.07 -20.64
CA VAL A 79 4.89 2.16 -19.85
C VAL A 79 3.99 1.18 -19.11
N ASP A 80 4.24 -0.10 -19.33
CA ASP A 80 3.60 -1.16 -18.54
C ASP A 80 4.27 -1.27 -17.17
N LEU A 81 3.45 -1.22 -16.13
CA LEU A 81 3.90 -1.30 -14.74
C LEU A 81 3.32 -2.53 -14.08
N ILE A 82 4.17 -3.26 -13.37
CA ILE A 82 3.75 -4.39 -12.54
C ILE A 82 4.31 -4.21 -11.13
N GLY A 83 3.44 -4.31 -10.14
CA GLY A 83 3.79 -4.11 -8.74
C GLY A 83 2.79 -4.78 -7.82
N ILE A 84 3.15 -4.87 -6.55
CA ILE A 84 2.28 -5.39 -5.50
C ILE A 84 1.39 -4.27 -4.95
N LEU A 85 0.20 -4.64 -4.47
CA LEU A 85 -0.64 -3.73 -3.69
C LEU A 85 -0.25 -3.83 -2.21
N HIS A 86 -0.05 -2.67 -1.58
CA HIS A 86 0.48 -2.52 -0.24
C HIS A 86 -0.64 -2.41 0.79
N PHE A 87 -1.19 -3.53 1.27
CA PHE A 87 -2.27 -3.52 2.25
C PHE A 87 -2.14 -4.62 3.31
N ASP A 88 -2.75 -4.39 4.47
CA ASP A 88 -2.51 -5.20 5.69
C ASP A 88 -2.86 -6.68 5.51
N LEU A 89 -3.94 -6.97 4.79
CA LEU A 89 -4.40 -8.35 4.58
C LEU A 89 -3.49 -9.14 3.62
N ALA A 90 -2.73 -8.48 2.73
CA ALA A 90 -1.73 -9.14 1.89
C ALA A 90 -0.41 -9.43 2.64
N SER A 91 -0.21 -8.80 3.81
CA SER A 91 1.03 -8.97 4.58
C SER A 91 1.07 -10.25 5.44
N GLN A 92 -0.07 -10.94 5.59
CA GLN A 92 -0.20 -12.13 6.41
C GLN A 92 -0.14 -13.41 5.56
N PRO A 93 0.36 -14.54 6.10
CA PRO A 93 0.69 -15.73 5.30
C PRO A 93 -0.51 -16.64 4.93
N LYS A 94 -1.69 -16.42 5.52
CA LYS A 94 -2.90 -17.21 5.25
C LYS A 94 -3.56 -16.75 3.96
N LEU A 95 -4.12 -17.72 3.24
CA LEU A 95 -4.87 -17.45 2.02
C LEU A 95 -6.35 -17.24 2.35
N LEU A 96 -7.04 -16.53 1.47
CA LEU A 96 -8.49 -16.44 1.50
C LEU A 96 -9.10 -17.80 1.15
N ILE A 97 -10.13 -18.19 1.88
CA ILE A 97 -10.93 -19.38 1.57
C ILE A 97 -11.81 -19.15 0.34
N ASN A 98 -12.28 -20.25 -0.26
CA ASN A 98 -13.22 -20.19 -1.36
C ASN A 98 -14.56 -19.58 -0.92
N GLY A 99 -15.28 -18.96 -1.84
CA GLY A 99 -16.58 -18.34 -1.57
C GLY A 99 -16.52 -16.98 -0.87
N VAL A 100 -15.36 -16.31 -0.87
CA VAL A 100 -15.21 -14.93 -0.39
C VAL A 100 -15.13 -13.99 -1.58
N ASP A 101 -16.10 -13.08 -1.70
CA ASP A 101 -16.11 -12.04 -2.71
C ASP A 101 -15.16 -10.91 -2.30
N VAL A 102 -14.13 -10.68 -3.12
CA VAL A 102 -13.13 -9.64 -2.89
C VAL A 102 -13.39 -8.47 -3.82
N LYS A 103 -13.63 -7.28 -3.25
CA LYS A 103 -13.78 -6.03 -3.99
C LYS A 103 -12.70 -5.06 -3.56
N ILE A 104 -11.91 -4.58 -4.51
CA ILE A 104 -10.83 -3.63 -4.30
C ILE A 104 -11.21 -2.31 -4.98
N LYS A 105 -11.16 -1.22 -4.22
CA LYS A 105 -11.36 0.15 -4.70
C LYS A 105 -10.06 0.92 -4.57
N LEU A 106 -9.61 1.49 -5.68
CA LEU A 106 -8.43 2.35 -5.76
C LEU A 106 -8.88 3.74 -6.22
N GLU A 107 -8.58 4.76 -5.43
CA GLU A 107 -8.86 6.14 -5.82
C GLU A 107 -7.57 6.80 -6.31
N ARG A 108 -7.67 7.44 -7.47
CA ARG A 108 -6.52 8.09 -8.12
C ARG A 108 -6.22 9.42 -7.46
N HIS A 109 -4.93 9.70 -7.27
CA HIS A 109 -4.48 11.00 -6.83
C HIS A 109 -4.54 12.02 -7.98
N LYS A 110 -4.55 13.32 -7.65
CA LYS A 110 -4.29 14.39 -8.63
C LYS A 110 -2.95 14.17 -9.35
N ASP A 111 -2.90 14.58 -10.62
CA ASP A 111 -1.75 14.33 -11.50
C ASP A 111 -0.50 15.09 -11.05
N THR A 112 -0.65 16.33 -10.57
CA THR A 112 0.43 17.14 -9.99
C THR A 112 1.18 16.42 -8.88
N LEU A 113 0.46 15.85 -7.91
CA LEU A 113 1.08 15.11 -6.82
C LEU A 113 1.63 13.75 -7.27
N SER A 114 0.95 13.07 -8.19
CA SER A 114 1.43 11.77 -8.70
C SER A 114 2.73 11.88 -9.49
N LEU A 115 2.93 12.99 -10.21
CA LEU A 115 4.11 13.25 -11.03
C LEU A 115 5.15 14.12 -10.33
N MET A 116 4.85 14.63 -9.13
CA MET A 116 5.68 15.60 -8.40
C MET A 116 6.06 16.81 -9.28
N SER A 117 5.11 17.27 -10.10
CA SER A 117 5.29 18.41 -10.98
C SER A 117 4.72 19.67 -10.33
N SER A 118 5.47 20.77 -10.40
CA SER A 118 4.98 22.11 -10.03
C SER A 118 4.11 22.75 -11.11
N ALA A 119 4.16 22.23 -12.34
CA ALA A 119 3.38 22.68 -13.48
C ALA A 119 2.29 21.64 -13.86
N ASP A 120 1.16 22.13 -14.37
CA ASP A 120 0.02 21.33 -14.82
C ASP A 120 0.19 20.75 -16.24
N ASP A 121 1.40 20.82 -16.80
CA ASP A 121 1.67 20.47 -18.20
C ASP A 121 1.72 18.95 -18.46
N PHE A 122 1.71 18.14 -17.40
CA PHE A 122 1.82 16.69 -17.50
C PHE A 122 0.57 15.99 -16.98
N LYS A 123 0.06 15.03 -17.77
CA LYS A 123 -1.11 14.22 -17.45
C LYS A 123 -0.72 12.76 -17.29
N LEU A 124 -1.25 12.12 -16.25
CA LEU A 124 -1.18 10.67 -16.10
C LEU A 124 -2.49 10.06 -16.60
N VAL A 125 -2.40 9.04 -17.44
CA VAL A 125 -3.55 8.30 -17.98
C VAL A 125 -3.31 6.81 -17.76
N ILE A 126 -4.29 6.12 -17.17
CA ILE A 126 -4.28 4.67 -17.04
C ILE A 126 -5.05 4.11 -18.22
N GLU A 127 -4.35 3.52 -19.18
CA GLU A 127 -5.00 2.92 -20.36
C GLU A 127 -5.74 1.63 -20.02
N SER A 128 -5.11 0.77 -19.22
CA SER A 128 -5.70 -0.48 -18.75
C SER A 128 -5.13 -0.86 -17.38
N ALA A 129 -5.87 -1.67 -16.63
CA ALA A 129 -5.43 -2.22 -15.35
C ALA A 129 -5.93 -3.65 -15.19
N SER A 130 -5.03 -4.54 -14.79
CA SER A 130 -5.31 -5.96 -14.55
C SER A 130 -4.77 -6.36 -13.18
N LEU A 131 -5.50 -7.22 -12.48
CA LEU A 131 -5.10 -7.75 -11.17
C LEU A 131 -4.79 -9.24 -11.29
N PHE A 132 -3.57 -9.62 -10.94
CA PHE A 132 -3.14 -11.01 -10.89
C PHE A 132 -3.28 -11.56 -9.47
N ILE A 133 -4.12 -12.58 -9.29
CA ILE A 133 -4.37 -13.23 -7.99
C ILE A 133 -3.86 -14.67 -8.07
N ARG A 134 -3.09 -15.08 -7.05
CA ARG A 134 -2.63 -16.47 -6.93
C ARG A 134 -3.77 -17.34 -6.39
N LYS A 135 -4.23 -18.30 -7.19
CA LYS A 135 -5.17 -19.35 -6.78
C LYS A 135 -4.42 -20.64 -6.46
N ILE A 136 -4.76 -21.30 -5.36
CA ILE A 136 -4.21 -22.62 -5.01
C ILE A 136 -5.28 -23.68 -5.22
N ASN A 137 -4.95 -24.72 -5.97
CA ASN A 137 -5.78 -25.90 -6.14
C ASN A 137 -5.43 -26.90 -5.03
N VAL A 138 -6.40 -27.18 -4.16
CA VAL A 138 -6.30 -28.13 -3.06
C VAL A 138 -7.08 -29.41 -3.36
N ALA A 139 -6.65 -30.52 -2.78
CA ALA A 139 -7.35 -31.80 -2.95
C ALA A 139 -8.79 -31.73 -2.39
N PRO A 140 -9.77 -32.43 -2.99
CA PRO A 140 -11.17 -32.37 -2.56
C PRO A 140 -11.39 -32.74 -1.08
N SER A 141 -10.59 -33.66 -0.55
CA SER A 141 -10.63 -34.06 0.86
C SER A 141 -10.34 -32.90 1.82
N ILE A 142 -9.45 -31.98 1.43
CA ILE A 142 -9.11 -30.79 2.23
C ILE A 142 -10.23 -29.75 2.17
N VAL A 143 -10.88 -29.61 1.01
CA VAL A 143 -12.04 -28.70 0.86
C VAL A 143 -13.18 -29.14 1.78
N LEU A 144 -13.52 -30.43 1.78
CA LEU A 144 -14.52 -31.00 2.68
C LEU A 144 -14.13 -30.85 4.16
N ALA A 145 -12.85 -30.98 4.49
CA ALA A 145 -12.36 -30.76 5.85
C ALA A 145 -12.50 -29.28 6.28
N HIS A 146 -12.24 -28.34 5.38
CA HIS A 146 -12.47 -26.91 5.64
C HIS A 146 -13.96 -26.59 5.84
N GLU A 147 -14.85 -27.16 5.04
CA GLU A 147 -16.31 -26.99 5.20
C GLU A 147 -16.79 -27.48 6.57
N LYS A 148 -16.39 -28.70 6.97
CA LYS A 148 -16.71 -29.24 8.31
C LYS A 148 -16.11 -28.43 9.46
N ALA A 149 -14.93 -27.84 9.27
CA ALA A 149 -14.31 -26.98 10.27
C ALA A 149 -15.06 -25.64 10.41
N LEU A 150 -15.55 -25.08 9.30
CA LEU A 150 -16.33 -23.85 9.25
C LEU A 150 -17.72 -23.98 9.89
N GLU A 151 -18.33 -25.18 9.87
CA GLU A 151 -19.55 -25.46 10.63
C GLU A 151 -19.37 -25.30 12.15
N ARG A 152 -18.15 -25.54 12.64
CA ARG A 152 -17.84 -25.57 14.08
C ARG A 152 -17.21 -24.29 14.60
N GLY A 153 -16.66 -23.44 13.73
CA GLY A 153 -15.92 -22.26 14.14
C GLY A 153 -15.57 -21.30 13.02
N VAL A 154 -15.06 -20.13 13.42
CA VAL A 154 -14.69 -19.04 12.50
C VAL A 154 -13.21 -19.07 12.15
N ILE A 155 -12.88 -18.63 10.93
CA ILE A 155 -11.50 -18.43 10.51
C ILE A 155 -10.96 -17.14 11.11
N LYS A 156 -9.82 -17.24 11.79
CA LYS A 156 -9.10 -16.10 12.33
C LYS A 156 -7.92 -15.77 11.43
N MET A 157 -7.96 -14.59 10.79
CA MET A 157 -6.85 -14.04 10.01
C MET A 157 -6.19 -12.91 10.80
N PRO A 158 -4.93 -13.07 11.24
CA PRO A 158 -4.24 -12.00 11.96
C PRO A 158 -3.92 -10.86 10.98
N ILE A 159 -4.33 -9.65 11.33
CA ILE A 159 -4.06 -8.44 10.55
C ILE A 159 -3.26 -7.48 11.42
N ARG A 160 -2.11 -7.03 10.92
CA ARG A 160 -1.35 -5.93 11.53
C ARG A 160 -1.64 -4.68 10.74
N ARG A 161 -2.25 -3.67 11.37
CA ARG A 161 -2.59 -2.42 10.70
C ARG A 161 -1.43 -1.46 10.71
N SER A 162 -1.15 -0.86 9.55
CA SER A 162 -0.30 0.34 9.46
C SER A 162 -1.11 1.51 8.88
N GLU A 163 -1.13 2.61 9.63
CA GLU A 163 -1.84 3.84 9.27
C GLU A 163 -0.85 4.98 9.05
N VAL A 164 -1.08 5.78 7.99
CA VAL A 164 -0.34 7.02 7.76
C VAL A 164 -1.22 8.20 8.14
N ARG A 165 -0.83 8.88 9.21
CA ARG A 165 -1.49 10.10 9.71
C ARG A 165 -0.68 11.32 9.32
N SER A 166 -1.35 12.30 8.72
CA SER A 166 -0.77 13.60 8.40
C SER A 166 -1.28 14.65 9.38
N PHE A 167 -0.37 15.48 9.89
CA PHE A 167 -0.69 16.60 10.76
C PHE A 167 -0.17 17.87 10.10
N ALA A 168 -1.02 18.88 9.96
CA ALA A 168 -0.62 20.18 9.45
C ALA A 168 -0.03 21.02 10.60
N LEU A 169 1.20 21.51 10.41
CA LEU A 169 1.85 22.41 11.35
C LEU A 169 1.94 23.80 10.70
N SER A 170 1.57 24.85 11.43
CA SER A 170 1.75 26.23 10.99
C SER A 170 3.22 26.65 11.05
N ASN A 171 3.67 27.38 10.04
CA ASN A 171 5.02 27.95 10.00
C ASN A 171 5.29 28.83 11.23
N GLY A 172 6.46 28.68 11.84
CA GLY A 172 6.89 29.44 13.02
C GLY A 172 6.53 28.82 14.38
N MET A 173 5.83 27.68 14.42
CA MET A 173 5.63 26.93 15.67
C MET A 173 6.96 26.34 16.17
N GLN A 174 7.34 26.71 17.40
CA GLN A 174 8.50 26.11 18.08
C GLN A 174 8.15 24.83 18.84
N SER A 175 6.89 24.67 19.23
CA SER A 175 6.38 23.47 19.90
C SER A 175 4.92 23.24 19.52
N SER A 176 4.57 21.97 19.26
CA SER A 176 3.21 21.55 19.00
C SER A 176 2.94 20.23 19.72
N THR A 177 1.81 20.14 20.41
CA THR A 177 1.36 18.90 21.04
C THR A 177 0.27 18.29 20.20
N ILE A 178 0.57 17.17 19.54
CA ILE A 178 -0.40 16.42 18.76
C ILE A 178 -1.07 15.42 19.69
N ALA A 179 -2.24 15.80 20.22
CA ALA A 179 -3.05 14.89 21.00
C ALA A 179 -3.45 13.68 20.12
N ASN A 180 -3.40 12.48 20.69
CA ASN A 180 -3.84 11.25 20.02
C ASN A 180 -3.09 10.94 18.70
N ALA A 181 -1.81 11.34 18.60
CA ALA A 181 -0.96 11.01 17.45
C ALA A 181 -0.91 9.49 17.18
N PHE A 182 -0.90 8.70 18.25
CA PHE A 182 -1.00 7.24 18.22
C PHE A 182 -2.26 6.83 18.97
N ILE A 183 -3.40 6.75 18.28
CA ILE A 183 -4.56 6.06 18.82
C ILE A 183 -4.32 4.57 18.55
N GLY A 184 -4.01 3.81 19.59
CA GLY A 184 -4.04 2.35 19.53
C GLY A 184 -5.48 1.89 19.36
N HIS A 185 -6.02 1.94 18.14
CA HIS A 185 -7.30 1.33 17.85
C HIS A 185 -7.07 -0.17 17.71
N SER A 186 -7.16 -0.88 18.83
CA SER A 186 -7.40 -2.31 18.81
C SER A 186 -8.81 -2.50 18.25
N ASP A 187 -8.93 -2.65 16.93
CA ASP A 187 -10.09 -3.30 16.33
C ASP A 187 -10.05 -4.78 16.74
N MET A 188 -10.35 -4.98 18.02
CA MET A 188 -10.67 -6.26 18.60
C MET A 188 -12.03 -6.59 18.03
N PHE A 189 -12.07 -7.50 17.05
CA PHE A 189 -13.31 -8.20 16.76
C PHE A 189 -13.80 -8.78 18.08
N ASP A 190 -14.90 -8.23 18.57
CA ASP A 190 -15.39 -8.44 19.92
C ASP A 190 -15.71 -9.92 20.15
N SER A 191 -14.80 -10.59 20.83
CA SER A 191 -15.06 -11.79 21.62
C SER A 191 -14.06 -11.75 22.77
N GLY A 192 -14.59 -11.46 23.96
CA GLY A 192 -13.85 -10.91 25.10
C GLY A 192 -12.66 -11.73 25.58
N ALA A 193 -11.66 -11.02 26.07
CA ALA A 193 -10.85 -11.42 27.21
C ALA A 193 -10.12 -10.19 27.76
N CYS A 194 -10.51 -9.76 28.96
CA CYS A 194 -9.85 -8.73 29.74
C CYS A 194 -8.57 -9.31 30.35
N PHE A 195 -7.40 -8.77 30.01
CA PHE A 195 -6.17 -9.02 30.76
C PHE A 195 -5.61 -7.71 31.31
N LYS A 196 -5.76 -7.53 32.62
CA LYS A 196 -5.01 -6.56 33.42
C LYS A 196 -3.56 -7.01 33.46
N CYS A 197 -2.64 -6.21 32.94
CA CYS A 197 -1.22 -6.34 33.30
C CYS A 197 -0.97 -5.44 34.51
N CYS A 198 -0.58 -6.04 35.63
CA CYS A 198 -0.04 -5.34 36.78
C CYS A 198 1.49 -5.46 36.69
N LEU A 199 2.16 -4.30 36.74
CA LEU A 199 3.60 -4.00 36.84
C LEU A 199 4.61 -5.04 36.30
#